data_AF-A0A7V3ABZ3-F1
#
_entry.id   AF-A0A7V3ABZ3-F1
#
_cell.length_a   1.000
_cell.length_b   1.000
_cell.length_c   1.000
_cell.angle_alpha   90.00
_cell.angle_beta   90.00
_cell.angle_gamma   90.00
#
_symmetry.space_group_name_H-M   'P 1'
#
loop_
_entity.id
_entity.type
_entity.pdbx_description
1 polymer ?
#
loop_
_entity_poly.entity_id
_entity_poly.type
_entity_poly.pdbx_seq_one_letter_code
_entity_poly.pdbx_strand_id
1 'polypeptide(L)'
;MMLRSVLARFQKQSPVTVMAQVGLDRALESAWLDNLFEEFRERQYTRELLFSTTVDVMSLVALGLQPSIHAAAQARKGLEVSLAALYAKINGIEPGLCRALVACSSERLKAIALEVQSKQVGLVPGYQVLVVDGNHHPATEKRLAALRGFRGTALSG
;
A
#
# COMPACT_ATOMS: atom_id res chain seq x y z
N MET A 1 -0.96 -26.16 -13.33
CA MET A 1 -0.15 -25.89 -14.55
C MET A 1 -0.64 -24.69 -15.35
N MET A 2 -1.93 -24.55 -15.65
CA MET A 2 -2.48 -23.43 -16.45
C MET A 2 -2.20 -22.02 -15.88
N LEU A 3 -2.36 -21.83 -14.57
CA LEU A 3 -2.12 -20.53 -13.93
C LEU A 3 -0.66 -20.05 -14.10
N ARG A 4 0.31 -20.98 -14.05
CA ARG A 4 1.73 -20.67 -14.23
C ARG A 4 2.01 -20.21 -15.67
N SER A 5 1.41 -20.84 -16.67
CA SER A 5 1.57 -20.45 -18.07
C SER A 5 0.94 -19.09 -18.38
N VAL A 6 -0.16 -18.74 -17.72
CA VAL A 6 -0.79 -17.41 -17.81
C VAL A 6 0.10 -16.34 -17.15
N LEU A 7 0.53 -16.57 -15.91
CA LEU A 7 1.46 -15.68 -15.19
C LEU A 7 2.77 -15.46 -15.95
N ALA A 8 3.32 -16.50 -16.58
CA ALA A 8 4.55 -16.39 -17.38
C ALA A 8 4.43 -15.41 -18.55
N ARG A 9 3.22 -15.23 -19.13
CA ARG A 9 2.99 -14.25 -20.19
C ARG A 9 3.04 -12.82 -19.66
N PHE A 10 2.40 -12.57 -18.51
CA PHE A 10 2.43 -11.27 -17.86
C PHE A 10 3.83 -10.93 -17.33
N GLN A 11 4.55 -11.91 -16.78
CA GLN A 11 5.93 -11.73 -16.32
C GLN A 11 6.87 -11.29 -17.45
N LYS A 12 6.67 -11.78 -18.68
CA LYS A 12 7.48 -11.38 -19.83
C LYS A 12 7.25 -9.93 -20.26
N GLN A 13 6.05 -9.39 -20.03
CA GLN A 13 5.69 -8.03 -20.47
C GLN A 13 5.87 -6.98 -19.37
N SER A 14 5.43 -7.28 -18.15
CA SER A 14 5.57 -6.39 -16.99
C SER A 14 5.81 -7.18 -15.71
N PRO A 15 7.06 -7.63 -15.46
CA PRO A 15 7.39 -8.43 -14.29
C PRO A 15 7.14 -7.68 -12.97
N VAL A 16 7.42 -6.37 -12.94
CA VAL A 16 7.23 -5.54 -11.74
C VAL A 16 5.75 -5.39 -11.40
N THR A 17 4.87 -5.15 -12.38
CA THR A 17 3.43 -5.06 -12.12
C THR A 17 2.87 -6.36 -11.56
N VAL A 18 3.29 -7.51 -12.10
CA VAL A 18 2.87 -8.82 -11.59
C VAL A 18 3.38 -9.06 -10.17
N MET A 19 4.64 -8.72 -9.88
CA MET A 19 5.21 -8.84 -8.54
C MET A 19 4.48 -7.95 -7.53
N ALA A 20 4.18 -6.70 -7.91
CA ALA A 20 3.44 -5.77 -7.06
C ALA A 20 2.03 -6.26 -6.79
N GLN A 21 1.29 -6.70 -7.82
CA GLN A 21 -0.06 -7.24 -7.68
C GLN A 21 -0.08 -8.46 -6.74
N VAL A 22 0.78 -9.45 -7.00
CA VAL A 22 0.85 -10.67 -6.18
C VAL A 22 1.31 -10.35 -4.75
N GLY A 23 2.20 -9.36 -4.59
CA GLY A 23 2.60 -8.85 -3.28
C GLY A 23 1.43 -8.26 -2.51
N LEU A 24 0.64 -7.39 -3.16
CA LEU A 24 -0.56 -6.79 -2.56
C LEU A 24 -1.63 -7.84 -2.23
N ASP A 25 -1.91 -8.78 -3.14
CA ASP A 25 -2.89 -9.86 -2.92
C ASP A 25 -2.50 -10.73 -1.73
N ARG A 26 -1.19 -11.00 -1.56
CA ARG A 26 -0.69 -11.74 -0.38
C ARG A 26 -0.75 -10.90 0.90
N ALA A 27 -0.42 -9.62 0.82
CA ALA A 27 -0.41 -8.74 1.98
C ALA A 27 -1.81 -8.44 2.51
N LEU A 28 -2.79 -8.35 1.62
CA LEU A 28 -4.15 -7.86 1.88
C LEU A 28 -5.22 -8.93 1.56
N GLU A 29 -4.91 -10.19 1.83
CA GLU A 29 -5.86 -11.30 1.67
C GLU A 29 -7.12 -11.08 2.52
N SER A 30 -8.31 -11.11 1.92
CA SER A 30 -9.57 -10.71 2.57
C SER A 30 -9.86 -11.48 3.86
N ALA A 31 -9.74 -12.81 3.84
CA ALA A 31 -9.99 -13.63 5.03
C ALA A 31 -9.00 -13.32 6.17
N TRP A 32 -7.75 -13.01 5.83
CA TRP A 32 -6.76 -12.60 6.81
C TRP A 32 -7.06 -11.20 7.37
N LEU A 33 -7.48 -10.25 6.53
CA LEU A 33 -7.88 -8.90 6.96
C LEU A 33 -9.05 -8.96 7.93
N ASP A 34 -10.05 -9.79 7.65
CA ASP A 34 -11.20 -9.92 8.54
C ASP A 34 -10.80 -10.57 9.87
N ASN A 35 -9.93 -11.58 9.88
CA ASN A 35 -9.38 -12.13 11.13
C ASN A 35 -8.55 -11.10 11.93
N LEU A 36 -7.70 -10.33 11.24
CA LEU A 36 -6.93 -9.24 11.86
C LEU A 36 -7.88 -8.22 12.49
N PHE A 37 -8.97 -7.89 11.81
CA PHE A 37 -9.99 -7.00 12.36
C PHE A 37 -10.56 -7.57 13.65
N GLU A 38 -11.01 -8.84 13.66
CA GLU A 38 -11.58 -9.50 14.85
C GLU A 38 -10.60 -9.52 16.03
N GLU A 39 -9.31 -9.68 15.78
CA GLU A 39 -8.26 -9.76 16.80
C GLU A 39 -7.91 -8.39 17.41
N PHE A 40 -7.84 -7.34 16.59
CA PHE A 40 -7.33 -6.02 17.01
C PHE A 40 -8.41 -4.94 17.20
N ARG A 41 -9.68 -5.25 16.94
CA ARG A 41 -10.78 -4.32 17.19
C ARG A 41 -11.04 -4.14 18.70
N GLU A 42 -11.21 -2.90 19.13
CA GLU A 42 -11.64 -2.58 20.50
C GLU A 42 -13.15 -2.34 20.56
N ARG A 43 -13.69 -1.46 19.70
CA ARG A 43 -15.07 -0.96 19.77
C ARG A 43 -15.89 -1.27 18.53
N GLN A 44 -15.25 -1.31 17.36
CA GLN A 44 -15.97 -1.61 16.11
C GLN A 44 -16.46 -3.05 16.10
N TYR A 45 -17.55 -3.33 15.39
CA TYR A 45 -18.07 -4.68 15.20
C TYR A 45 -18.25 -5.02 13.72
N THR A 46 -18.30 -6.32 13.43
CA THR A 46 -18.65 -6.84 12.10
C THR A 46 -20.15 -7.07 12.06
N ARG A 47 -20.88 -6.29 11.24
CA ARG A 47 -22.28 -6.56 10.85
C ARG A 47 -22.31 -6.90 9.36
N GLU A 48 -22.97 -6.09 8.54
CA GLU A 48 -23.13 -6.29 7.09
C GLU A 48 -21.90 -5.84 6.27
N LEU A 49 -20.94 -5.16 6.91
CA LEU A 49 -19.74 -4.66 6.25
C LEU A 49 -18.47 -5.26 6.87
N LEU A 50 -17.79 -6.10 6.09
CA LEU A 50 -16.49 -6.67 6.40
C LEU A 50 -15.39 -5.61 6.37
N PHE A 51 -14.30 -5.86 7.11
CA PHE A 51 -13.14 -4.97 7.10
C PHE A 51 -12.39 -5.07 5.78
N SER A 52 -12.24 -6.28 5.24
CA SER A 52 -11.68 -6.54 3.92
C SER A 52 -12.37 -5.72 2.82
N THR A 53 -13.70 -5.64 2.83
CA THR A 53 -14.47 -4.79 1.89
C THR A 53 -14.08 -3.32 1.99
N THR A 54 -13.82 -2.83 3.19
CA THR A 54 -13.41 -1.44 3.43
C THR A 54 -11.99 -1.18 2.93
N VAL A 55 -11.07 -2.13 3.16
CA VAL A 55 -9.70 -2.09 2.64
C VAL A 55 -9.72 -2.11 1.12
N ASP A 56 -10.49 -2.98 0.47
CA ASP A 56 -10.63 -3.02 -1.00
C ASP A 56 -11.04 -1.65 -1.58
N VAL A 57 -12.06 -1.02 -0.99
CA VAL A 57 -12.53 0.31 -1.44
C VAL A 57 -11.43 1.35 -1.27
N MET A 58 -10.73 1.33 -0.13
CA MET A 58 -9.63 2.26 0.13
C MET A 58 -8.44 2.02 -0.82
N SER A 59 -8.14 0.77 -1.15
CA SER A 59 -7.06 0.40 -2.08
C SER A 59 -7.29 0.99 -3.48
N LEU A 60 -8.53 1.03 -3.97
CA LEU A 60 -8.83 1.69 -5.25
C LEU A 60 -8.48 3.18 -5.23
N VAL A 61 -8.66 3.85 -4.09
CA VAL A 61 -8.35 5.28 -3.94
C VAL A 61 -6.85 5.47 -3.73
N ALA A 62 -6.23 4.69 -2.84
CA ALA A 62 -4.81 4.77 -2.53
C ALA A 62 -3.91 4.47 -3.74
N LEU A 63 -4.36 3.59 -4.64
CA LEU A 63 -3.67 3.27 -5.89
C LEU A 63 -4.02 4.23 -7.05
N GLY A 64 -4.86 5.26 -6.81
CA GLY A 64 -5.25 6.24 -7.81
C GLY A 64 -6.20 5.72 -8.90
N LEU A 65 -6.79 4.53 -8.70
CA LEU A 65 -7.76 3.93 -9.63
C LEU A 65 -9.13 4.60 -9.55
N GLN A 66 -9.44 5.21 -8.40
CA GLN A 66 -10.66 5.98 -8.17
C GLN A 66 -10.31 7.29 -7.46
N PRO A 67 -10.96 8.42 -7.83
CA PRO A 67 -10.63 9.74 -7.28
C PRO A 67 -11.10 9.93 -5.83
N SER A 68 -12.00 9.08 -5.34
CA SER A 68 -12.52 9.17 -3.96
C SER A 68 -13.15 7.85 -3.51
N ILE A 69 -13.35 7.70 -2.20
CA ILE A 69 -14.10 6.58 -1.59
C ILE A 69 -15.51 6.51 -2.17
N HIS A 70 -16.14 7.66 -2.39
CA HIS A 70 -17.47 7.75 -2.98
C HIS A 70 -17.51 7.17 -4.40
N ALA A 71 -16.57 7.56 -5.25
CA ALA A 71 -16.47 7.03 -6.61
C ALA A 71 -16.17 5.53 -6.61
N ALA A 72 -15.27 5.08 -5.73
CA ALA A 72 -14.96 3.66 -5.54
C ALA A 72 -16.17 2.84 -5.07
N ALA A 73 -16.97 3.36 -4.15
CA ALA A 73 -18.19 2.72 -3.68
C ALA A 73 -19.25 2.62 -4.78
N GLN A 74 -19.45 3.67 -5.59
CA GLN A 74 -20.40 3.65 -6.71
C GLN A 74 -19.98 2.68 -7.83
N ALA A 75 -18.68 2.57 -8.09
CA ALA A 75 -18.17 1.69 -9.13
C ALA A 75 -18.28 0.19 -8.75
N ARG A 76 -18.41 -0.12 -7.45
CA ARG A 76 -18.50 -1.51 -6.96
C ARG A 76 -19.91 -2.05 -7.16
N LYS A 77 -20.01 -3.23 -7.80
CA LYS A 77 -21.25 -4.02 -7.81
C LYS A 77 -21.32 -4.82 -6.51
N GLY A 78 -22.45 -4.77 -5.80
CA GLY A 78 -22.69 -5.60 -4.61
C GLY A 78 -22.22 -5.04 -3.28
N LEU A 79 -22.11 -3.72 -3.14
CA LEU A 79 -22.02 -3.11 -1.80
C LEU A 79 -23.43 -3.08 -1.20
N GLU A 80 -23.69 -3.94 -0.23
CA GLU A 80 -25.04 -4.12 0.37
C GLU A 80 -25.38 -3.06 1.43
N VAL A 81 -24.41 -2.21 1.78
CA VAL A 81 -24.56 -1.17 2.80
C VAL A 81 -24.63 0.23 2.20
N SER A 82 -25.25 1.15 2.94
CA SER A 82 -25.29 2.55 2.53
C SER A 82 -23.91 3.20 2.56
N LEU A 83 -23.74 4.26 1.76
CA LEU A 83 -22.51 5.07 1.78
C LEU A 83 -22.22 5.64 3.18
N ALA A 84 -23.27 6.01 3.92
CA ALA A 84 -23.12 6.49 5.30
C ALA A 84 -22.55 5.40 6.23
N ALA A 85 -23.01 4.16 6.09
CA ALA A 85 -22.48 3.03 6.86
C ALA A 85 -21.02 2.71 6.50
N LEU A 86 -20.67 2.81 5.21
CA LEU A 86 -19.28 2.67 4.75
C LEU A 86 -18.36 3.72 5.40
N TYR A 87 -18.74 5.02 5.34
CA TYR A 87 -17.96 6.07 5.97
C TYR A 87 -17.89 5.93 7.49
N ALA A 88 -18.98 5.51 8.15
CA ALA A 88 -18.97 5.25 9.58
C ALA A 88 -17.97 4.13 9.95
N LYS A 89 -17.89 3.06 9.15
CA LYS A 89 -16.90 2.00 9.36
C LYS A 89 -15.48 2.52 9.13
N ILE A 90 -15.21 3.24 8.05
CA ILE A 90 -13.89 3.84 7.77
C ILE A 90 -13.46 4.79 8.88
N ASN A 91 -14.33 5.71 9.29
CA ASN A 91 -14.01 6.73 10.29
C ASN A 91 -13.81 6.15 11.70
N GLY A 92 -14.40 4.98 11.97
CA GLY A 92 -14.20 4.31 13.24
C GLY A 92 -13.01 3.37 13.28
N ILE A 93 -12.21 3.24 12.20
CA ILE A 93 -11.02 2.39 12.21
C ILE A 93 -10.06 2.92 13.27
N GLU A 94 -9.73 2.07 14.22
CA GLU A 94 -8.94 2.45 15.39
C GLU A 94 -7.44 2.50 15.04
N PRO A 95 -6.65 3.43 15.63
CA PRO A 95 -5.22 3.50 15.39
C PRO A 95 -4.47 2.20 15.73
N GLY A 96 -4.95 1.43 16.71
CA GLY A 96 -4.40 0.11 17.06
C GLY A 96 -4.50 -0.87 15.91
N LEU A 97 -5.69 -0.98 15.30
CA LEU A 97 -5.94 -1.80 14.12
C LEU A 97 -5.09 -1.36 12.92
N CYS A 98 -4.96 -0.06 12.66
CA CYS A 98 -4.06 0.44 11.60
C CYS A 98 -2.60 0.04 11.83
N ARG A 99 -2.09 0.15 13.07
CA ARG A 99 -0.73 -0.29 13.41
C ARG A 99 -0.55 -1.79 13.19
N ALA A 100 -1.52 -2.59 13.63
CA ALA A 100 -1.51 -4.03 13.44
C ALA A 100 -1.51 -4.39 11.95
N LEU A 101 -2.34 -3.74 11.14
CA LEU A 101 -2.38 -3.94 9.69
C LEU A 101 -1.00 -3.73 9.05
N VAL A 102 -0.31 -2.65 9.38
CA VAL A 102 1.04 -2.38 8.84
C VAL A 102 2.07 -3.39 9.36
N ALA A 103 2.12 -3.63 10.67
CA ALA A 103 3.10 -4.54 11.27
C ALA A 103 2.94 -5.98 10.76
N CYS A 104 1.71 -6.49 10.77
CA CYS A 104 1.43 -7.88 10.39
C CYS A 104 1.51 -8.10 8.88
N SER A 105 1.12 -7.12 8.05
CA SER A 105 1.32 -7.23 6.58
C SER A 105 2.80 -7.20 6.21
N SER A 106 3.62 -6.40 6.91
CA SER A 106 5.08 -6.41 6.75
C SER A 106 5.67 -7.79 7.05
N GLU A 107 5.27 -8.43 8.16
CA GLU A 107 5.75 -9.77 8.49
C GLU A 107 5.31 -10.81 7.43
N ARG A 108 4.09 -10.70 6.87
CA ARG A 108 3.62 -11.59 5.79
C ARG A 108 4.46 -11.49 4.50
N LEU A 109 5.07 -10.32 4.26
CA LEU A 109 5.91 -10.05 3.09
C LEU A 109 7.40 -10.22 3.34
N LYS A 110 7.83 -10.43 4.59
CA LYS A 110 9.24 -10.46 4.99
C LYS A 110 10.09 -11.44 4.19
N ALA A 111 9.61 -12.67 3.98
CA ALA A 111 10.34 -13.65 3.19
C ALA A 111 10.58 -13.18 1.74
N ILE A 112 9.59 -12.51 1.15
CA ILE A 112 9.69 -11.95 -0.20
C ILE A 112 10.64 -10.75 -0.20
N ALA A 113 10.54 -9.87 0.79
CA ALA A 113 11.41 -8.70 0.93
C ALA A 113 12.88 -9.11 1.07
N LEU A 114 13.18 -10.14 1.88
CA LEU A 114 14.53 -10.67 2.04
C LEU A 114 15.10 -11.24 0.74
N GLU A 115 14.29 -11.97 -0.03
CA GLU A 115 14.68 -12.50 -1.35
C GLU A 115 14.94 -11.41 -2.40
N VAL A 116 14.22 -10.29 -2.32
CA VAL A 116 14.45 -9.14 -3.19
C VAL A 116 15.71 -8.38 -2.75
N GLN A 117 15.88 -8.18 -1.44
CA GLN A 117 17.01 -7.45 -0.87
C GLN A 117 18.33 -8.20 -1.01
N SER A 118 18.34 -9.53 -0.86
CA SER A 118 19.55 -10.35 -1.03
C SER A 118 20.15 -10.28 -2.44
N LYS A 119 19.34 -9.88 -3.43
CA LYS A 119 19.73 -9.71 -4.83
C LYS A 119 20.11 -8.27 -5.18
N GLN A 120 19.98 -7.32 -4.24
CA GLN A 120 20.45 -5.96 -4.44
C GLN A 120 21.97 -5.89 -4.24
N VAL A 121 22.67 -5.56 -5.32
CA VAL A 121 24.09 -5.16 -5.23
C VAL A 121 24.14 -3.77 -4.60
N GLY A 122 25.00 -3.57 -3.61
CA GLY A 122 25.21 -2.26 -3.00
C GLY A 122 25.55 -1.22 -4.08
N LEU A 123 24.66 -0.25 -4.26
CA LEU A 123 24.82 0.81 -5.28
C LEU A 123 26.08 1.66 -5.04
N VAL A 124 26.48 1.81 -3.77
CA VAL A 124 27.67 2.57 -3.37
C VAL A 124 28.47 1.74 -2.34
N PRO A 125 29.73 1.38 -2.62
CA PRO A 125 30.56 0.65 -1.68
C PRO A 125 30.68 1.36 -0.33
N GLY A 126 30.43 0.66 0.77
CA GLY A 126 30.53 1.20 2.13
C GLY A 126 29.33 2.03 2.61
N TYR A 127 28.28 2.21 1.79
CA TYR A 127 27.10 2.98 2.15
C TYR A 127 25.81 2.19 1.99
N GLN A 128 24.92 2.29 2.97
CA GLN A 128 23.55 1.79 2.89
C GLN A 128 22.69 2.83 2.15
N VAL A 129 22.15 2.45 0.99
CA VAL A 129 21.19 3.30 0.28
C VAL A 129 19.81 3.08 0.87
N LEU A 130 19.21 4.16 1.37
CA LEU A 130 17.84 4.22 1.85
C LEU A 130 17.03 5.08 0.88
N VAL A 131 15.94 4.52 0.33
CA VAL A 131 14.95 5.32 -0.40
C VAL A 131 13.95 5.81 0.63
N VAL A 132 14.09 7.07 1.03
CA VAL A 132 13.06 7.78 1.79
C VAL A 132 12.02 8.25 0.76
N ASP A 133 10.75 8.03 1.08
CA ASP A 133 9.56 8.37 0.30
C ASP A 133 9.75 9.47 -0.76
N GLY A 134 9.24 9.24 -1.97
CA GLY A 134 9.33 10.16 -3.11
C GLY A 134 8.52 11.45 -2.95
N ASN A 135 7.92 11.69 -1.78
CA ASN A 135 7.34 12.97 -1.44
C ASN A 135 8.42 14.07 -1.49
N HIS A 136 8.28 14.97 -2.45
CA HIS A 136 8.94 16.27 -2.37
C HIS A 136 8.40 16.99 -1.14
N HIS A 137 9.23 17.13 -0.10
CA HIS A 137 8.93 18.07 0.97
C HIS A 137 8.55 19.42 0.33
N PRO A 138 7.42 20.05 0.71
CA PRO A 138 7.06 21.34 0.18
C PRO A 138 8.24 22.31 0.36
N ALA A 139 8.50 23.12 -0.66
CA ALA A 139 9.64 24.03 -0.70
C ALA A 139 9.64 24.93 0.54
N THR A 140 10.47 24.57 1.52
CA THR A 140 10.51 25.22 2.83
C THR A 140 11.66 26.21 2.93
N GLU A 141 12.73 26.04 2.13
CA GLU A 141 13.92 26.90 2.19
C GLU A 141 14.62 27.09 0.85
N LYS A 142 14.77 28.36 0.44
CA LYS A 142 15.49 28.78 -0.77
C LYS A 142 16.95 28.30 -0.74
N ARG A 143 17.45 27.84 -1.91
CA ARG A 143 18.86 27.50 -2.16
C ARG A 143 19.87 28.45 -1.49
N LEU A 144 20.74 27.89 -0.64
CA LEU A 144 21.88 28.58 -0.03
C LEU A 144 22.77 29.27 -1.09
N ALA A 145 23.21 30.50 -0.80
CA ALA A 145 23.93 31.35 -1.76
C ALA A 145 25.21 30.70 -2.32
N ALA A 146 25.95 29.98 -1.47
CA ALA A 146 27.19 29.29 -1.84
C ALA A 146 26.99 28.16 -2.88
N LEU A 147 25.76 27.64 -3.03
CA LEU A 147 25.47 26.49 -3.89
C LEU A 147 24.89 26.86 -5.26
N ARG A 148 24.75 28.15 -5.58
CA ARG A 148 24.09 28.62 -6.82
C ARG A 148 24.88 28.36 -8.10
N GLY A 149 26.18 28.09 -8.02
CA GLY A 149 27.06 27.83 -9.17
C GLY A 149 27.18 26.36 -9.59
N PHE A 150 26.61 25.41 -8.84
CA PHE A 150 26.80 23.97 -9.06
C PHE A 150 25.51 23.32 -9.62
N ARG A 151 25.64 22.53 -10.71
CA ARG A 151 24.52 21.77 -11.32
C ARG A 151 24.41 20.37 -10.69
N GLY A 152 23.19 19.90 -10.44
CA GLY A 152 22.91 18.49 -10.08
C GLY A 152 22.71 18.19 -8.59
N THR A 153 22.74 19.18 -7.71
CA THR A 153 22.30 18.97 -6.32
C THR A 153 20.79 18.99 -6.24
N ALA A 154 20.22 18.13 -5.38
CA ALA A 154 18.81 18.23 -5.01
C ALA A 154 18.51 19.70 -4.73
N LEU A 155 17.51 20.25 -5.43
CA LEU A 155 16.93 21.49 -4.98
C LEU A 155 16.43 21.19 -3.57
N SER A 156 17.15 21.66 -2.56
CA SER A 156 16.48 22.04 -1.33
C SER A 156 15.40 23.02 -1.78
N GLY A 157 14.13 22.62 -1.69
CA GLY A 157 12.95 23.47 -1.83
C GLY A 157 13.10 24.75 -2.66
#